data_AF-A0A9W8MDC8-F1
#
_entry.id   AF-A0A9W8MDC8-F1
#
_cell.length_a   1.000
_cell.length_b   1.000
_cell.length_c   1.000
_cell.angle_alpha   90.00
_cell.angle_beta   90.00
_cell.angle_gamma   90.00
#
_symmetry.space_group_name_H-M   'P 1'
#
loop_
_entity.id
_entity.type
_entity.pdbx_description
1 polymer ?
#
loop_
_entity_poly.entity_id
_entity_poly.type
_entity_poly.pdbx_seq_one_letter_code
_entity_poly.pdbx_strand_id
1 'polypeptide(L)'
;MPGDETLQKRHGNDSDSEEEDDVEAEEQVPTIDVDISTLHPLSPEVISKQATVNVGTIGHVAHGKSTVVKAISGVQTVRFKNELVRNITIKLGYANAKIYKCENEACPRPGCYRSYRSDKEENPPCERPGCGGRMKLVRHVSFVDCPGHDILMATMLNGAAVMDAALLLVAGNETCPQPQTSEHLAAVEIMKLEHIIILQNKVDLIKEAQALEHQKSISAFVKDFVSEPRLIVIRSFDVNKPGAEVDELKGGVAGGSILKGVLRLGMEVEIRPGIVTKDNQGRNKCKPIFSRIMSLHAENNLLDFAVPGGLIGVGTRIDPTLCRADRLVGQVLGAVGKLPQVYTELEISLFLLRRLLGVKSEDKKTTKVTKLIKGELLLINIGSTSTGGRVLSVKADLAKIQLTSPACTEVGEKVALSRRIEKHWRLVGWGSVQRGTILEVD
;
A
#
# COMPACT_ATOMS: atom_id res chain seq x y z
N MET A 1 -24.98 -65.09 -36.68
CA MET A 1 -24.65 -66.51 -36.90
C MET A 1 -23.68 -66.57 -38.09
N PRO A 2 -22.66 -67.43 -38.01
CA PRO A 2 -21.24 -67.05 -38.13
C PRO A 2 -20.60 -67.52 -39.44
N GLY A 3 -19.33 -67.15 -39.66
CA GLY A 3 -18.49 -67.74 -40.72
C GLY A 3 -17.17 -67.01 -40.91
N ASP A 4 -16.26 -67.20 -39.97
CA ASP A 4 -14.89 -66.71 -39.92
C ASP A 4 -13.97 -67.66 -40.70
N GLU A 5 -13.13 -67.16 -41.63
CA GLU A 5 -11.94 -67.87 -42.09
C GLU A 5 -10.77 -66.90 -42.35
N THR A 6 -9.79 -67.01 -41.45
CA THR A 6 -8.34 -66.99 -41.68
C THR A 6 -7.58 -65.65 -41.71
N LEU A 7 -6.98 -65.35 -40.54
CA LEU A 7 -5.76 -64.57 -40.35
C LEU A 7 -4.51 -65.35 -40.81
N GLN A 8 -3.62 -64.71 -41.57
CA GLN A 8 -2.17 -64.78 -41.29
C GLN A 8 -1.45 -63.50 -41.72
N LYS A 9 -0.78 -62.90 -40.73
CA LYS A 9 -0.06 -61.62 -40.74
C LYS A 9 1.20 -61.64 -41.63
N ARG A 10 1.47 -60.53 -42.32
CA ARG A 10 2.83 -60.01 -42.52
C ARG A 10 2.84 -58.52 -42.18
N HIS A 11 3.72 -58.14 -41.25
CA HIS A 11 4.05 -56.75 -40.94
C HIS A 11 4.84 -56.13 -42.10
N GLY A 12 4.47 -54.92 -42.47
CA GLY A 12 5.23 -53.99 -43.29
C GLY A 12 4.63 -52.61 -43.07
N ASN A 13 5.43 -51.71 -42.50
CA ASN A 13 5.10 -50.30 -42.31
C ASN A 13 4.70 -49.67 -43.64
N ASP A 14 3.60 -48.92 -43.66
CA ASP A 14 3.36 -47.81 -44.58
C ASP A 14 2.45 -46.81 -43.86
N SER A 15 3.11 -45.83 -43.24
CA SER A 15 2.53 -44.57 -42.80
C SER A 15 2.99 -43.53 -43.82
N ASP A 16 2.10 -43.11 -44.71
CA ASP A 16 2.15 -41.96 -45.62
C ASP A 16 0.80 -42.02 -46.36
N SER A 17 -0.06 -41.02 -46.49
CA SER A 17 0.15 -39.61 -46.78
C SER A 17 -1.22 -38.91 -46.67
N GLU A 18 -1.31 -37.78 -45.98
CA GLU A 18 -2.22 -36.64 -46.25
C GLU A 18 -2.01 -35.58 -45.14
N GLU A 19 -0.80 -35.04 -45.07
CA GLU A 19 -0.57 -33.69 -44.54
C GLU A 19 -0.13 -32.85 -45.75
N GLU A 20 -0.96 -31.91 -46.16
CA GLU A 20 -0.62 -30.91 -47.16
C GLU A 20 0.45 -29.98 -46.54
N ASP A 21 1.65 -30.03 -47.12
CA ASP A 21 2.78 -29.16 -46.82
C ASP A 21 2.47 -27.70 -47.18
N ASP A 22 1.95 -26.92 -46.23
CA ASP A 22 2.14 -25.47 -46.22
C ASP A 22 3.55 -25.19 -45.68
N VAL A 23 4.55 -25.30 -46.57
CA VAL A 23 5.91 -24.81 -46.33
C VAL A 23 5.84 -23.29 -46.15
N GLU A 24 5.78 -22.84 -44.90
CA GLU A 24 6.00 -21.45 -44.54
C GLU A 24 7.37 -21.03 -45.11
N ALA A 25 7.36 -20.13 -46.08
CA ALA A 25 8.57 -19.51 -46.58
C ALA A 25 9.25 -18.77 -45.41
N GLU A 26 10.37 -19.31 -44.93
CA GLU A 26 11.25 -18.59 -44.01
C GLU A 26 11.76 -17.33 -44.72
N GLU A 27 11.09 -16.19 -44.49
CA GLU A 27 11.64 -14.88 -44.84
C GLU A 27 12.97 -14.72 -44.09
N GLN A 28 14.07 -14.76 -44.85
CA GLN A 28 15.41 -14.47 -44.36
C GLN A 28 15.40 -13.10 -43.68
N VAL A 29 15.54 -13.08 -42.35
CA VAL A 29 15.64 -11.84 -41.58
C VAL A 29 16.85 -11.07 -42.08
N PRO A 30 16.70 -9.82 -42.58
CA PRO A 30 17.83 -9.05 -43.07
C PRO A 30 18.82 -8.83 -41.92
N THR A 31 20.03 -9.36 -42.08
CA THR A 31 21.16 -9.11 -41.17
C THR A 31 21.59 -7.67 -41.32
N ILE A 32 21.18 -6.82 -40.36
CA ILE A 32 21.64 -5.45 -40.27
C ILE A 32 22.95 -5.50 -39.47
N ASP A 33 24.06 -5.04 -40.06
CA ASP A 33 25.32 -4.83 -39.35
C ASP A 33 25.16 -3.62 -38.43
N VAL A 34 24.75 -3.87 -37.19
CA VAL A 34 24.58 -2.84 -36.16
C VAL A 34 25.69 -2.94 -35.13
N ASP A 35 26.36 -1.82 -34.85
CA ASP A 35 27.43 -1.74 -33.85
C ASP A 35 26.89 -1.96 -32.42
N ILE A 36 27.12 -3.16 -31.89
CA ILE A 36 26.62 -3.65 -30.59
C ILE A 36 27.03 -2.74 -29.41
N SER A 37 28.13 -2.00 -29.54
CA SER A 37 28.65 -1.12 -28.49
C SER A 37 27.87 0.19 -28.29
N THR A 38 27.05 0.60 -29.27
CA THR A 38 26.26 1.85 -29.23
C THR A 38 24.77 1.63 -28.97
N LEU A 39 24.35 0.36 -28.90
CA LEU A 39 22.95 0.00 -28.71
C LEU A 39 22.51 0.21 -27.26
N HIS A 40 21.67 1.22 -27.05
CA HIS A 40 20.89 1.40 -25.83
C HIS A 40 19.45 0.89 -26.07
N PRO A 41 18.72 0.42 -25.04
CA PRO A 41 17.29 0.09 -25.15
C PRO A 41 16.38 1.22 -25.67
N LEU A 42 16.88 2.46 -25.76
CA LEU A 42 16.15 3.62 -26.30
C LEU A 42 16.55 3.97 -27.73
N SER A 43 17.41 3.16 -28.36
CA SER A 43 17.77 3.33 -29.76
C SER A 43 16.56 3.00 -30.65
N PRO A 44 16.33 3.78 -31.73
CA PRO A 44 15.17 3.62 -32.59
C PRO A 44 15.10 2.23 -33.25
N GLU A 45 16.26 1.64 -33.55
CA GLU A 45 16.39 0.31 -34.14
C GLU A 45 15.87 -0.80 -33.20
N VAL A 46 16.17 -0.69 -31.90
CA VAL A 46 15.68 -1.64 -30.88
C VAL A 46 14.19 -1.41 -30.62
N ILE A 47 13.76 -0.16 -30.47
CA ILE A 47 12.36 0.19 -30.20
C ILE A 47 11.45 -0.24 -31.36
N SER A 48 11.93 -0.25 -32.60
CA SER A 48 11.13 -0.67 -33.75
C SER A 48 10.77 -2.16 -33.72
N LYS A 49 11.69 -3.00 -33.23
CA LYS A 49 11.58 -4.47 -33.31
C LYS A 49 11.22 -5.14 -32.00
N GLN A 50 11.55 -4.54 -30.85
CA GLN A 50 11.45 -5.19 -29.55
C GLN A 50 10.82 -4.28 -28.49
N ALA A 51 9.98 -4.88 -27.64
CA ALA A 51 9.46 -4.21 -26.45
C ALA A 51 10.55 -4.05 -25.38
N THR A 52 10.68 -2.85 -24.87
CA THR A 52 11.79 -2.45 -23.97
C THR A 52 11.38 -2.41 -22.50
N VAL A 53 10.08 -2.42 -22.21
CA VAL A 53 9.51 -2.28 -20.86
C VAL A 53 8.28 -3.18 -20.74
N ASN A 54 8.20 -3.90 -19.62
CA ASN A 54 7.05 -4.69 -19.24
C ASN A 54 6.14 -3.93 -18.27
N VAL A 55 4.89 -3.71 -18.67
CA VAL A 55 3.87 -3.05 -17.87
C VAL A 55 2.76 -4.04 -17.50
N GLY A 56 2.60 -4.33 -16.22
CA GLY A 56 1.55 -5.21 -15.75
C GLY A 56 0.21 -4.52 -15.56
N THR A 57 -0.90 -5.25 -15.72
CA THR A 57 -2.22 -4.82 -15.23
C THR A 57 -2.64 -5.61 -14.00
N ILE A 58 -2.99 -4.92 -12.92
CA ILE A 58 -3.41 -5.49 -11.63
C ILE A 58 -4.74 -4.87 -11.18
N GLY A 59 -5.49 -5.57 -10.32
CA GLY A 59 -6.80 -5.11 -9.84
C GLY A 59 -7.81 -6.25 -9.69
N HIS A 60 -8.96 -5.97 -9.09
CA HIS A 60 -10.03 -6.95 -8.82
C HIS A 60 -10.59 -7.61 -10.10
N VAL A 61 -11.33 -8.72 -9.92
CA VAL A 61 -12.11 -9.36 -10.99
C VAL A 61 -13.10 -8.36 -11.61
N ALA A 62 -13.33 -8.45 -12.91
CA ALA A 62 -14.28 -7.59 -13.65
C ALA A 62 -14.00 -6.06 -13.63
N HIS A 63 -12.86 -5.60 -13.11
CA HIS A 63 -12.40 -4.20 -13.26
C HIS A 63 -11.99 -3.82 -14.70
N GLY A 64 -11.99 -4.77 -15.65
CA GLY A 64 -11.72 -4.51 -17.06
C GLY A 64 -10.25 -4.45 -17.46
N LYS A 65 -9.36 -5.16 -16.74
CA LYS A 65 -7.91 -5.26 -17.04
C LYS A 65 -7.64 -5.61 -18.50
N SER A 66 -8.16 -6.75 -18.95
CA SER A 66 -7.99 -7.21 -20.34
C SER A 66 -8.59 -6.25 -21.37
N THR A 67 -9.70 -5.57 -21.04
CA THR A 67 -10.32 -4.57 -21.92
C THR A 67 -9.42 -3.35 -22.10
N VAL A 68 -8.79 -2.87 -21.03
CA VAL A 68 -7.83 -1.76 -21.11
C VAL A 68 -6.59 -2.16 -21.91
N VAL A 69 -6.05 -3.35 -21.69
CA VAL A 69 -4.93 -3.85 -22.50
C VAL A 69 -5.30 -3.92 -23.98
N LYS A 70 -6.51 -4.41 -24.30
CA LYS A 70 -7.03 -4.44 -25.68
C LYS A 70 -7.21 -3.04 -26.26
N ALA A 71 -7.68 -2.06 -25.47
CA ALA A 71 -7.85 -0.68 -25.92
C ALA A 71 -6.50 0.00 -26.24
N ILE A 72 -5.45 -0.30 -25.46
CA ILE A 72 -4.13 0.29 -25.65
C ILE A 72 -3.36 -0.41 -26.77
N SER A 73 -3.27 -1.74 -26.72
CA SER A 73 -2.46 -2.54 -27.65
C SER A 73 -3.19 -2.87 -28.96
N GLY A 74 -4.52 -2.84 -28.95
CA GLY A 74 -5.35 -3.39 -30.02
C GLY A 74 -5.38 -4.93 -30.06
N VAL A 75 -4.60 -5.63 -29.22
CA VAL A 75 -4.49 -7.09 -29.20
C VAL A 75 -5.36 -7.66 -28.08
N GLN A 76 -6.08 -8.75 -28.36
CA GLN A 76 -6.86 -9.45 -27.35
C GLN A 76 -5.98 -10.46 -26.61
N THR A 77 -5.87 -10.30 -25.29
CA THR A 77 -5.02 -11.14 -24.44
C THR A 77 -5.60 -12.52 -24.17
N VAL A 78 -6.93 -12.64 -24.17
CA VAL A 78 -7.66 -13.89 -23.94
C VAL A 78 -7.60 -14.77 -25.20
N ARG A 79 -6.78 -15.83 -25.18
CA ARG A 79 -6.57 -16.74 -26.32
C ARG A 79 -7.24 -18.10 -26.15
N PHE A 80 -7.53 -18.54 -24.92
CA PHE A 80 -8.04 -19.89 -24.67
C PHE A 80 -9.57 -19.94 -24.64
N LYS A 81 -10.15 -20.98 -25.25
CA LYS A 81 -11.62 -21.20 -25.27
C LYS A 81 -12.22 -21.26 -23.86
N ASN A 82 -11.53 -21.89 -22.91
CA ASN A 82 -12.00 -22.00 -21.52
C ASN A 82 -12.06 -20.63 -20.79
N GLU A 83 -11.16 -19.70 -21.12
CA GLU A 83 -11.15 -18.35 -20.55
C GLU A 83 -12.29 -17.52 -21.14
N LEU A 84 -12.55 -17.66 -22.45
CA LEU A 84 -13.67 -17.01 -23.13
C LEU A 84 -15.02 -17.44 -22.56
N VAL A 85 -15.19 -18.74 -22.26
CA VAL A 85 -16.44 -19.27 -21.69
C VAL A 85 -16.67 -18.76 -20.27
N ARG A 86 -15.61 -18.66 -19.46
CA ARG A 86 -15.70 -18.26 -18.04
C ARG A 86 -15.57 -16.76 -17.81
N ASN A 87 -15.21 -15.98 -18.83
CA ASN A 87 -14.94 -14.53 -18.74
C ASN A 87 -13.94 -14.15 -17.64
N ILE A 88 -12.98 -15.03 -17.36
CA ILE A 88 -11.88 -14.78 -16.41
C ILE A 88 -10.55 -15.08 -17.08
N THR A 89 -9.55 -14.25 -16.80
CA THR A 89 -8.15 -14.49 -17.16
C THR A 89 -7.60 -15.57 -16.23
N ILE A 90 -7.09 -16.68 -16.78
CA ILE A 90 -6.51 -17.77 -15.98
C ILE A 90 -4.99 -17.77 -16.11
N LYS A 91 -4.50 -17.70 -17.35
CA LYS A 91 -3.08 -17.60 -17.67
C LYS A 91 -2.67 -16.14 -17.83
N LEU A 92 -1.37 -15.87 -17.70
CA LEU A 92 -0.82 -14.55 -18.02
C LEU A 92 -1.03 -14.23 -19.50
N GLY A 93 -1.70 -13.11 -19.77
CA GLY A 93 -1.87 -12.60 -21.12
C GLY A 93 -0.71 -11.69 -21.51
N TYR A 94 -0.30 -11.73 -22.78
CA TYR A 94 0.75 -10.85 -23.30
C TYR A 94 0.23 -10.06 -24.50
N ALA A 95 0.52 -8.76 -24.52
CA ALA A 95 0.17 -7.88 -25.63
C ALA A 95 1.21 -6.78 -25.83
N ASN A 96 1.66 -6.59 -27.07
CA ASN A 96 2.66 -5.57 -27.39
C ASN A 96 1.98 -4.33 -28.01
N ALA A 97 2.50 -3.15 -27.70
CA ALA A 97 2.00 -1.88 -28.23
C ALA A 97 3.13 -0.90 -28.52
N LYS A 98 3.08 -0.24 -29.68
CA LYS A 98 4.00 0.85 -30.03
C LYS A 98 3.37 2.19 -29.67
N ILE A 99 4.10 3.02 -28.93
CA ILE A 99 3.67 4.35 -28.47
C ILE A 99 4.34 5.40 -29.35
N TYR A 100 3.52 6.22 -29.98
CA TYR A 100 3.95 7.29 -30.87
C TYR A 100 3.62 8.66 -30.28
N LYS A 101 4.44 9.67 -30.60
CA LYS A 101 4.24 11.07 -30.24
C LYS A 101 4.27 11.93 -31.51
N CYS A 102 3.25 12.76 -31.72
CA CYS A 102 3.23 13.73 -32.82
C CYS A 102 4.35 14.77 -32.62
N GLU A 103 5.12 15.06 -33.67
CA GLU A 103 6.25 16.02 -33.61
C GLU A 103 5.78 17.48 -33.59
N ASN A 104 4.54 17.75 -33.98
CA ASN A 104 4.00 19.10 -34.03
C ASN A 104 3.65 19.61 -32.61
N GLU A 105 4.32 20.68 -32.18
CA GLU A 105 4.09 21.35 -30.89
C GLU A 105 2.70 21.99 -30.78
N ALA A 106 2.04 22.28 -31.91
CA ALA A 106 0.66 22.76 -31.93
C ALA A 106 -0.36 21.72 -31.42
N CYS A 107 0.05 20.47 -31.19
CA CYS A 107 -0.79 19.43 -30.63
C CYS A 107 -0.67 19.37 -29.09
N PRO A 108 -1.65 19.88 -28.32
CA PRO A 108 -1.60 19.78 -26.87
C PRO A 108 -1.73 18.34 -26.37
N ARG A 109 -1.08 18.05 -25.24
CA ARG A 109 -1.29 16.82 -24.45
C ARG A 109 -2.74 16.79 -23.94
N PRO A 110 -3.45 15.65 -23.94
CA PRO A 110 -2.97 14.27 -24.18
C PRO A 110 -3.04 13.77 -25.63
N GLY A 111 -3.74 14.48 -26.54
CA GLY A 111 -4.01 14.02 -27.91
C GLY A 111 -2.79 13.90 -28.83
N CYS A 112 -1.60 14.29 -28.36
CA CYS A 112 -0.35 14.12 -29.09
C CYS A 112 0.24 12.70 -29.00
N TYR A 113 -0.27 11.86 -28.11
CA TYR A 113 0.17 10.47 -27.96
C TYR A 113 -0.85 9.52 -28.57
N ARG A 114 -0.35 8.47 -29.22
CA ARG A 114 -1.20 7.39 -29.71
C ARG A 114 -0.49 6.05 -29.63
N SER A 115 -1.25 5.02 -29.32
CA SER A 115 -0.79 3.64 -29.37
C SER A 115 -1.36 2.94 -30.60
N TYR A 116 -0.53 2.10 -31.21
CA TYR A 116 -0.93 1.21 -32.29
C TYR A 116 -0.37 -0.21 -32.05
N ARG A 117 -0.91 -1.18 -32.79
CA ARG A 117 -0.37 -2.55 -32.85
C ARG A 117 1.07 -2.55 -33.36
N SER A 118 1.82 -3.61 -33.05
CA SER A 118 3.22 -3.78 -33.45
C SER A 118 3.45 -3.70 -34.97
N ASP A 119 2.44 -4.06 -35.76
CA ASP A 119 2.49 -4.16 -37.23
C ASP A 119 2.43 -2.80 -37.95
N LYS A 120 2.21 -1.70 -37.21
CA LYS A 120 2.12 -0.36 -37.79
C LYS A 120 3.53 0.18 -38.10
N GLU A 121 3.66 0.85 -39.25
CA GLU A 121 4.87 1.54 -39.72
C GLU A 121 5.42 2.55 -38.70
N GLU A 122 6.71 2.86 -38.80
CA GLU A 122 7.46 3.67 -37.82
C GLU A 122 7.02 5.15 -37.73
N ASN A 123 6.48 5.72 -38.80
CA ASN A 123 6.12 7.14 -38.88
C ASN A 123 4.72 7.36 -39.48
N PRO A 124 3.64 6.95 -38.80
CA PRO A 124 2.29 7.14 -39.30
C PRO A 124 1.91 8.64 -39.30
N PRO A 125 1.09 9.09 -40.27
CA PRO A 125 0.58 10.46 -40.26
C PRO A 125 -0.35 10.72 -39.06
N CYS A 126 -0.31 11.92 -38.48
CA CYS A 126 -1.22 12.29 -37.40
C CYS A 126 -2.67 12.38 -37.94
N GLU A 127 -3.58 11.51 -37.51
CA GLU A 127 -5.00 11.48 -37.96
C GLU A 127 -5.85 12.65 -37.41
N ARG A 128 -5.25 13.63 -36.72
CA ARG A 128 -6.00 14.75 -36.13
C ARG A 128 -6.38 15.75 -37.24
N PRO A 129 -7.65 16.14 -37.39
CA PRO A 129 -8.04 17.15 -38.37
C PRO A 129 -7.31 18.47 -38.06
N GLY A 130 -6.52 18.94 -39.02
CA GLY A 130 -5.71 20.16 -38.90
C GLY A 130 -4.24 19.96 -38.49
N CYS A 131 -3.74 18.73 -38.33
CA CYS A 131 -2.33 18.46 -38.04
C CYS A 131 -1.69 17.61 -39.14
N GLY A 132 -0.78 18.18 -39.94
CA GLY A 132 -0.02 17.47 -40.98
C GLY A 132 1.29 16.83 -40.49
N GLY A 133 1.52 16.77 -39.18
CA GLY A 133 2.74 16.22 -38.60
C GLY A 133 2.82 14.70 -38.71
N ARG A 134 4.04 14.16 -38.75
CA ARG A 134 4.29 12.72 -38.58
C ARG A 134 4.38 12.38 -37.10
N MET A 135 3.96 11.17 -36.72
CA MET A 135 4.17 10.66 -35.38
C MET A 135 5.51 9.95 -35.30
N LYS A 136 6.35 10.32 -34.34
CA LYS A 136 7.61 9.63 -34.06
C LYS A 136 7.38 8.52 -33.04
N LEU A 137 7.92 7.33 -33.32
CA LEU A 137 7.94 6.23 -32.36
C LEU A 137 8.78 6.61 -31.13
N VAL A 138 8.17 6.52 -29.95
CA VAL A 138 8.82 6.86 -28.67
C VAL A 138 9.31 5.61 -27.97
N ARG A 139 8.43 4.60 -27.82
CA ARG A 139 8.72 3.35 -27.12
C ARG A 139 7.83 2.23 -27.61
N HIS A 140 8.31 1.01 -27.47
CA HIS A 140 7.56 -0.23 -27.64
C HIS A 140 7.43 -0.87 -26.26
N VAL A 141 6.19 -1.07 -25.83
CA VAL A 141 5.86 -1.60 -24.52
C VAL A 141 5.19 -2.95 -24.66
N SER A 142 5.49 -3.84 -23.71
CA SER A 142 4.81 -5.12 -23.54
C SER A 142 3.90 -5.01 -22.34
N PHE A 143 2.65 -5.43 -22.49
CA PHE A 143 1.67 -5.51 -21.41
C PHE A 143 1.52 -6.95 -20.95
N VAL A 144 1.61 -7.13 -19.63
CA VAL A 144 1.38 -8.41 -18.96
C VAL A 144 0.03 -8.32 -18.24
N ASP A 145 -0.95 -9.05 -18.76
CA ASP A 145 -2.31 -9.09 -18.21
C ASP A 145 -2.40 -10.15 -17.11
N CYS A 146 -2.45 -9.71 -15.85
CA CYS A 146 -2.53 -10.62 -14.72
C CYS A 146 -3.97 -10.99 -14.36
N PRO A 147 -4.21 -12.24 -13.94
CA PRO A 147 -5.47 -12.62 -13.36
C PRO A 147 -5.71 -11.84 -12.06
N GLY A 148 -6.95 -11.42 -11.83
CA GLY A 148 -7.31 -10.68 -10.61
C GLY A 148 -8.13 -11.48 -9.60
N HIS A 149 -8.31 -12.77 -9.84
CA HIS A 149 -9.06 -13.65 -8.94
C HIS A 149 -8.14 -14.17 -7.84
N ASP A 150 -8.60 -14.18 -6.59
CA ASP A 150 -7.86 -14.62 -5.40
C ASP A 150 -7.23 -16.02 -5.53
N ILE A 151 -7.94 -17.01 -6.09
CA ILE A 151 -7.44 -18.36 -6.37
C ILE A 151 -6.19 -18.36 -7.28
N LEU A 152 -6.03 -17.33 -8.11
CA LEU A 152 -4.97 -17.22 -9.11
C LEU A 152 -3.84 -16.25 -8.69
N MET A 153 -3.77 -15.90 -7.41
CA MET A 153 -2.72 -15.02 -6.87
C MET A 153 -1.30 -15.55 -7.13
N ALA A 154 -1.09 -16.87 -7.14
CA ALA A 154 0.20 -17.46 -7.48
C ALA A 154 0.66 -17.09 -8.91
N THR A 155 -0.28 -17.09 -9.87
CA THR A 155 -0.02 -16.69 -11.26
C THR A 155 0.24 -15.19 -11.36
N MET A 156 -0.45 -14.37 -10.57
CA MET A 156 -0.22 -12.92 -10.50
C MET A 156 1.17 -12.61 -9.96
N LEU A 157 1.64 -13.29 -8.90
CA LEU A 157 2.99 -13.11 -8.35
C LEU A 157 4.09 -13.49 -9.35
N ASN A 158 3.91 -14.59 -10.09
CA ASN A 158 4.83 -14.95 -11.17
C ASN A 158 4.87 -13.89 -12.28
N GLY A 159 3.73 -13.27 -12.60
CA GLY A 159 3.68 -12.15 -13.53
C GLY A 159 4.35 -10.89 -12.98
N ALA A 160 4.12 -10.59 -11.69
CA ALA A 160 4.64 -9.40 -11.02
C ALA A 160 6.17 -9.36 -10.97
N ALA A 161 6.83 -10.52 -10.88
CA ALA A 161 8.29 -10.62 -10.90
C ALA A 161 8.93 -10.19 -12.24
N VAL A 162 8.16 -10.19 -13.33
CA VAL A 162 8.64 -9.85 -14.68
C VAL A 162 8.36 -8.39 -15.05
N MET A 163 7.52 -7.71 -14.27
CA MET A 163 7.08 -6.35 -14.56
C MET A 163 8.14 -5.33 -14.16
N ASP A 164 8.24 -4.24 -14.93
CA ASP A 164 9.01 -3.05 -14.55
C ASP A 164 8.10 -1.95 -13.97
N ALA A 165 6.83 -1.94 -14.41
CA ALA A 165 5.81 -1.01 -13.96
C ALA A 165 4.43 -1.69 -13.87
N ALA A 166 3.53 -1.15 -13.07
CA ALA A 166 2.19 -1.69 -12.88
C ALA A 166 1.08 -0.66 -13.10
N LEU A 167 -0.01 -1.09 -13.71
CA LEU A 167 -1.26 -0.37 -13.87
C LEU A 167 -2.29 -0.95 -12.88
N LEU A 168 -2.62 -0.21 -11.83
CA LEU A 168 -3.66 -0.60 -10.88
C LEU A 168 -5.02 -0.13 -11.38
N LEU A 169 -5.85 -1.05 -11.85
CA LEU A 169 -7.21 -0.76 -12.28
C LEU A 169 -8.20 -0.84 -11.13
N VAL A 170 -8.96 0.22 -10.95
CA VAL A 170 -10.04 0.33 -9.98
C VAL A 170 -11.33 0.72 -10.69
N ALA A 171 -12.39 -0.05 -10.53
CA ALA A 171 -13.68 0.28 -11.13
C ALA A 171 -14.41 1.34 -10.28
N GLY A 172 -14.82 2.44 -10.91
CA GLY A 172 -15.44 3.58 -10.22
C GLY A 172 -16.87 3.32 -9.74
N ASN A 173 -17.55 2.31 -10.29
CA ASN A 173 -18.88 1.87 -9.87
C ASN A 173 -18.87 1.04 -8.57
N GLU A 174 -17.68 0.63 -8.10
CA GLU A 174 -17.51 -0.21 -6.93
C GLU A 174 -16.93 0.59 -5.77
N THR A 175 -17.12 0.10 -4.53
CA THR A 175 -16.57 0.74 -3.35
C THR A 175 -15.09 0.42 -3.22
N CYS A 176 -14.30 1.43 -2.87
CA CYS A 176 -12.88 1.26 -2.56
C CYS A 176 -12.61 1.52 -1.07
N PRO A 177 -11.71 0.74 -0.43
CA PRO A 177 -10.88 -0.33 -1.00
C PRO A 177 -11.57 -1.70 -1.03
N GLN A 178 -11.24 -2.51 -2.04
CA GLN A 178 -11.62 -3.93 -2.08
C GLN A 178 -10.48 -4.82 -1.59
N PRO A 179 -10.78 -6.00 -1.00
CA PRO A 179 -9.77 -6.92 -0.50
C PRO A 179 -8.68 -7.28 -1.54
N GLN A 180 -9.08 -7.68 -2.74
CA GLN A 180 -8.12 -8.06 -3.80
C GLN A 180 -7.26 -6.88 -4.29
N THR A 181 -7.81 -5.66 -4.27
CA THR A 181 -7.04 -4.44 -4.61
C THR A 181 -5.92 -4.20 -3.58
N SER A 182 -6.19 -4.47 -2.30
CA SER A 182 -5.18 -4.37 -1.24
C SER A 182 -4.12 -5.47 -1.33
N GLU A 183 -4.50 -6.70 -1.65
CA GLU A 183 -3.57 -7.81 -1.83
C GLU A 183 -2.64 -7.58 -3.03
N HIS A 184 -3.18 -7.15 -4.17
CA HIS A 184 -2.36 -6.83 -5.34
C HIS A 184 -1.40 -5.67 -5.08
N LEU A 185 -1.84 -4.61 -4.39
CA LEU A 185 -0.97 -3.48 -4.06
C LEU A 185 0.15 -3.90 -3.10
N ALA A 186 -0.17 -4.70 -2.08
CA ALA A 186 0.83 -5.24 -1.16
C ALA A 186 1.85 -6.13 -1.90
N ALA A 187 1.39 -7.00 -2.81
CA ALA A 187 2.26 -7.85 -3.63
C ALA A 187 3.25 -7.02 -4.48
N VAL A 188 2.77 -5.97 -5.13
CA VAL A 188 3.58 -5.07 -5.97
C VAL A 188 4.62 -4.31 -5.16
N GLU A 189 4.27 -3.89 -3.94
CA GLU A 189 5.19 -3.24 -3.02
C GLU A 189 6.31 -4.19 -2.53
N ILE A 190 5.96 -5.46 -2.27
CA ILE A 190 6.92 -6.50 -1.89
C ILE A 190 7.94 -6.73 -3.00
N MET A 191 7.46 -6.80 -4.25
CA MET A 191 8.28 -6.92 -5.46
C MET A 191 9.11 -5.65 -5.77
N LYS A 192 8.97 -4.59 -4.96
CA LYS A 192 9.68 -3.30 -5.08
C LYS A 192 9.42 -2.58 -6.41
N LEU A 193 8.21 -2.68 -6.93
CA LEU A 193 7.80 -1.91 -8.10
C LEU A 193 7.45 -0.49 -7.67
N GLU A 194 8.32 0.46 -8.02
CA GLU A 194 8.13 1.88 -7.68
C GLU A 194 7.18 2.60 -8.66
N HIS A 195 7.09 2.12 -9.89
CA HIS A 195 6.34 2.75 -10.97
C HIS A 195 4.92 2.18 -11.08
N ILE A 196 4.00 2.76 -10.30
CA ILE A 196 2.59 2.37 -10.31
C ILE A 196 1.73 3.52 -10.84
N ILE A 197 0.87 3.24 -11.82
CA ILE A 197 -0.15 4.17 -12.33
C ILE A 197 -1.52 3.61 -11.96
N ILE A 198 -2.33 4.42 -11.28
CA ILE A 198 -3.68 4.02 -10.89
C ILE A 198 -4.65 4.50 -11.97
N LEU A 199 -5.44 3.57 -12.51
CA LEU A 199 -6.43 3.81 -13.55
C LEU A 199 -7.84 3.60 -12.99
N GLN A 200 -8.64 4.67 -13.01
CA GLN A 200 -10.06 4.58 -12.67
C GLN A 200 -10.84 4.18 -13.92
N ASN A 201 -11.40 2.96 -13.93
CA ASN A 201 -12.18 2.43 -15.03
C ASN A 201 -13.69 2.53 -14.76
N LYS A 202 -14.52 2.36 -15.80
CA LYS A 202 -15.99 2.45 -15.73
C LYS A 202 -16.52 3.80 -15.22
N VAL A 203 -15.81 4.88 -15.55
CA VAL A 203 -16.21 6.24 -15.17
C VAL A 203 -17.48 6.69 -15.91
N ASP A 204 -17.80 6.04 -17.03
CA ASP A 204 -19.02 6.23 -17.81
C ASP A 204 -20.32 5.92 -17.02
N LEU A 205 -20.24 5.07 -16.00
CA LEU A 205 -21.40 4.68 -15.18
C LEU A 205 -21.66 5.61 -13.98
N ILE A 206 -20.74 6.51 -13.67
CA ILE A 206 -20.78 7.34 -12.45
C ILE A 206 -20.83 8.83 -12.76
N LYS A 207 -21.34 9.62 -11.82
CA LYS A 207 -21.35 11.08 -11.93
C LYS A 207 -19.98 11.65 -11.56
N GLU A 208 -19.63 12.81 -12.10
CA GLU A 208 -18.34 13.48 -11.83
C GLU A 208 -18.08 13.71 -10.32
N ALA A 209 -19.12 14.09 -9.56
CA ALA A 209 -19.01 14.27 -8.11
C ALA A 209 -18.59 12.97 -7.39
N GLN A 210 -19.22 11.85 -7.77
CA GLN A 210 -18.90 10.53 -7.22
C GLN A 210 -17.51 10.07 -7.66
N ALA A 211 -17.12 10.36 -8.90
CA ALA A 211 -15.78 10.06 -9.41
C ALA A 211 -14.69 10.76 -8.59
N LEU A 212 -14.91 12.04 -8.20
CA LEU A 212 -13.97 12.81 -7.40
C LEU A 212 -13.89 12.34 -5.95
N GLU A 213 -15.01 11.92 -5.35
CA GLU A 213 -15.01 11.27 -4.03
C GLU A 213 -14.26 9.93 -4.06
N HIS A 214 -14.49 9.14 -5.09
CA HIS A 214 -13.82 7.87 -5.28
C HIS A 214 -12.31 8.04 -5.55
N GLN A 215 -11.91 9.06 -6.31
CA GLN A 215 -10.49 9.41 -6.46
C GLN A 215 -9.84 9.75 -5.12
N LYS A 216 -10.53 10.49 -4.25
CA LYS A 216 -10.03 10.83 -2.91
C LYS A 216 -9.86 9.58 -2.05
N SER A 217 -10.79 8.63 -2.11
CA SER A 217 -10.66 7.37 -1.35
C SER A 217 -9.51 6.51 -1.86
N ILE A 218 -9.31 6.38 -3.17
CA ILE A 218 -8.15 5.71 -3.77
C ILE A 218 -6.85 6.39 -3.34
N SER A 219 -6.78 7.73 -3.40
CA SER A 219 -5.56 8.45 -3.03
C SER A 219 -5.22 8.28 -1.55
N ALA A 220 -6.22 8.30 -0.67
CA ALA A 220 -6.02 8.02 0.75
C ALA A 220 -5.50 6.59 0.95
N PHE A 221 -6.13 5.62 0.32
CA PHE A 221 -5.74 4.21 0.40
C PHE A 221 -4.29 3.98 -0.05
N VAL A 222 -3.89 4.47 -1.22
CA VAL A 222 -2.52 4.27 -1.71
C VAL A 222 -1.50 5.04 -0.87
N LYS A 223 -1.86 6.24 -0.38
CA LYS A 223 -1.01 6.95 0.58
C LYS A 223 -0.78 6.12 1.83
N ASP A 224 -1.79 5.41 2.32
CA ASP A 224 -1.63 4.59 3.53
C ASP A 224 -0.69 3.41 3.31
N PHE A 225 -0.55 2.84 2.11
CA PHE A 225 0.42 1.77 1.82
C PHE A 225 1.83 2.29 1.53
N VAL A 226 1.95 3.37 0.76
CA VAL A 226 3.26 3.95 0.35
C VAL A 226 3.91 4.76 1.48
N SER A 227 3.10 5.27 2.43
CA SER A 227 3.64 6.01 3.57
C SER A 227 4.54 5.13 4.43
N GLU A 228 5.43 5.78 5.16
CA GLU A 228 6.35 5.07 6.05
C GLU A 228 5.58 4.34 7.16
N PRO A 229 6.06 3.15 7.54
CA PRO A 229 5.34 2.30 8.47
C PRO A 229 5.27 2.94 9.85
N ARG A 230 4.04 3.03 10.37
CA ARG A 230 3.72 3.51 11.71
C ARG A 230 2.74 2.55 12.36
N LEU A 231 3.21 1.92 13.42
CA LEU A 231 2.44 1.05 14.29
C LEU A 231 2.24 1.72 15.64
N ILE A 232 1.00 1.70 16.14
CA ILE A 232 0.69 2.10 17.50
C ILE A 232 0.69 0.85 18.38
N VAL A 233 1.53 0.84 19.41
CA VAL A 233 1.61 -0.25 20.38
C VAL A 233 0.46 -0.09 21.38
N ILE A 234 -0.40 -1.10 21.46
CA ILE A 234 -1.57 -1.14 22.34
C ILE A 234 -1.33 -2.09 23.51
N ARG A 235 -0.52 -3.15 23.31
CA ARG A 235 -0.10 -4.10 24.34
C ARG A 235 1.35 -4.52 24.13
N SER A 236 2.02 -4.96 25.17
CA SER A 236 3.34 -5.57 25.05
C SER A 236 3.43 -6.87 25.82
N PHE A 237 4.06 -7.86 25.20
CA PHE A 237 4.14 -9.22 25.73
C PHE A 237 5.57 -9.68 25.82
N ASP A 238 5.81 -10.50 26.82
CA ASP A 238 6.96 -11.38 26.90
C ASP A 238 6.47 -12.79 26.56
N VAL A 239 7.09 -13.41 25.55
CA VAL A 239 6.76 -14.77 25.09
C VAL A 239 7.62 -15.84 25.77
N ASN A 240 8.59 -15.44 26.60
CA ASN A 240 9.49 -16.36 27.27
C ASN A 240 8.78 -17.06 28.43
N LYS A 241 8.85 -18.40 28.43
CA LYS A 241 8.29 -19.21 29.51
C LYS A 241 9.22 -19.21 30.72
N PRO A 242 8.69 -19.26 31.95
CA PRO A 242 9.52 -19.45 33.14
C PRO A 242 10.34 -20.74 33.04
N GLY A 243 11.65 -20.66 33.33
CA GLY A 243 12.56 -21.81 33.25
C GLY A 243 13.17 -22.07 31.88
N ALA A 244 13.00 -21.16 30.90
CA ALA A 244 13.73 -21.22 29.64
C ALA A 244 15.23 -20.97 29.86
N GLU A 245 16.06 -21.70 29.11
CA GLU A 245 17.51 -21.49 29.06
C GLU A 245 17.84 -20.15 28.38
N VAL A 246 19.00 -19.57 28.74
CA VAL A 246 19.41 -18.24 28.26
C VAL A 246 19.52 -18.20 26.74
N ASP A 247 19.94 -19.31 26.11
CA ASP A 247 20.14 -19.41 24.66
C ASP A 247 18.82 -19.45 23.87
N GLU A 248 17.70 -19.82 24.51
CA GLU A 248 16.39 -19.93 23.87
C GLU A 248 15.53 -18.68 24.03
N LEU A 249 16.04 -17.65 24.71
CA LEU A 249 15.30 -16.43 24.98
C LEU A 249 14.98 -15.68 23.68
N LYS A 250 13.69 -15.42 23.49
CA LYS A 250 13.17 -14.58 22.41
C LYS A 250 13.07 -13.14 22.89
N GLY A 251 13.21 -12.20 21.96
CA GLY A 251 12.99 -10.79 22.25
C GLY A 251 11.53 -10.46 22.57
N GLY A 252 11.29 -9.25 23.04
CA GLY A 252 9.97 -8.76 23.39
C GLY A 252 9.03 -8.59 22.20
N VAL A 253 7.73 -8.74 22.44
CA VAL A 253 6.67 -8.61 21.42
C VAL A 253 5.87 -7.34 21.66
N ALA A 254 5.74 -6.51 20.63
CA ALA A 254 4.87 -5.34 20.62
C ALA A 254 3.57 -5.67 19.87
N GLY A 255 2.45 -5.71 20.58
CA GLY A 255 1.12 -5.91 20.01
C GLY A 255 0.48 -4.57 19.68
N GLY A 256 0.09 -4.38 18.43
CA GLY A 256 -0.43 -3.09 18.00
C GLY A 256 -1.25 -3.15 16.72
N SER A 257 -1.63 -1.97 16.26
CA SER A 257 -2.28 -1.80 14.96
C SER A 257 -1.43 -0.89 14.09
N ILE A 258 -1.27 -1.25 12.83
CA ILE A 258 -0.55 -0.46 11.84
C ILE A 258 -1.51 0.60 11.32
N LEU A 259 -1.17 1.87 11.48
CA LEU A 259 -1.96 2.98 10.94
C LEU A 259 -1.64 3.21 9.46
N LYS A 260 -0.36 3.20 9.13
CA LYS A 260 0.17 3.51 7.79
C LYS A 260 1.42 2.67 7.54
N GLY A 261 1.72 2.45 6.26
CA GLY A 261 2.85 1.72 5.72
C GLY A 261 2.83 0.22 5.98
N VAL A 262 3.68 -0.50 5.25
CA VAL A 262 3.83 -1.95 5.40
C VAL A 262 5.09 -2.25 6.22
N LEU A 263 4.95 -3.06 7.27
CA LEU A 263 6.09 -3.58 8.02
C LEU A 263 6.58 -4.88 7.38
N ARG A 264 7.90 -5.05 7.27
CA ARG A 264 8.53 -6.24 6.69
C ARG A 264 9.42 -6.94 7.71
N LEU A 265 9.55 -8.25 7.60
CA LEU A 265 10.52 -9.01 8.40
C LEU A 265 11.94 -8.48 8.19
N GLY A 266 12.71 -8.40 9.27
CA GLY A 266 14.08 -7.92 9.25
C GLY A 266 14.26 -6.41 9.10
N MET A 267 13.18 -5.63 9.07
CA MET A 267 13.26 -4.16 9.03
C MET A 267 13.79 -3.60 10.36
N GLU A 268 14.64 -2.59 10.29
CA GLU A 268 15.04 -1.79 11.46
C GLU A 268 13.94 -0.80 11.83
N VAL A 269 13.60 -0.78 13.10
CA VAL A 269 12.51 0.02 13.64
C VAL A 269 12.97 0.80 14.85
N GLU A 270 12.40 1.97 15.03
CA GLU A 270 12.54 2.79 16.22
C GLU A 270 11.20 2.83 16.98
N ILE A 271 11.28 2.90 18.30
CA ILE A 271 10.13 3.17 19.17
C ILE A 271 10.33 4.51 19.85
N ARG A 272 9.35 5.41 19.67
CA ARG A 272 9.27 6.73 20.30
C ARG A 272 8.00 6.84 21.15
N PRO A 273 8.03 7.51 22.33
CA PRO A 273 9.14 8.28 22.91
C PRO A 273 10.29 7.44 23.51
N GLY A 274 10.14 6.11 23.61
CA GLY A 274 11.18 5.21 24.09
C GLY A 274 11.36 5.26 25.60
N ILE A 275 12.61 5.24 26.06
CA ILE A 275 12.95 5.30 27.49
C ILE A 275 13.01 6.75 27.93
N VAL A 276 12.10 7.12 28.84
CA VAL A 276 12.06 8.45 29.45
C VAL A 276 12.84 8.40 30.75
N THR A 277 13.95 9.14 30.82
CA THR A 277 14.72 9.37 32.03
C THR A 277 14.56 10.82 32.47
N LYS A 278 14.70 11.07 33.77
CA LYS A 278 14.69 12.42 34.32
C LYS A 278 16.11 12.77 34.73
N ASP A 279 16.64 13.86 34.20
CA ASP A 279 17.93 14.39 34.64
C ASP A 279 17.81 14.94 36.07
N ASN A 280 18.95 15.14 36.73
CA ASN A 280 19.03 15.73 38.08
C ASN A 280 18.39 17.13 38.20
N GLN A 281 18.17 17.82 37.07
CA GLN A 281 17.48 19.11 36.99
C GLN A 281 15.96 18.99 36.74
N GLY A 282 15.41 17.78 36.75
CA GLY A 282 13.99 17.52 36.52
C GLY A 282 13.53 17.64 35.06
N ARG A 283 14.46 17.81 34.12
CA ARG A 283 14.17 17.79 32.68
C ARG A 283 14.03 16.34 32.19
N ASN A 284 13.02 16.10 31.36
CA ASN A 284 12.78 14.79 30.76
C ASN A 284 13.74 14.62 29.57
N LYS A 285 14.52 13.54 29.60
CA LYS A 285 15.38 13.11 28.50
C LYS A 285 14.79 11.84 27.88
N CYS A 286 14.53 11.87 26.58
CA CYS A 286 13.98 10.74 25.86
C CYS A 286 15.05 10.10 25.00
N LYS A 287 15.25 8.79 25.17
CA LYS A 287 16.09 8.00 24.28
C LYS A 287 15.21 7.01 23.50
N PRO A 288 15.22 7.05 22.16
CA PRO A 288 14.41 6.16 21.35
C PRO A 288 14.99 4.74 21.44
N ILE A 289 14.13 3.73 21.36
CA ILE A 289 14.57 2.33 21.37
C ILE A 289 14.69 1.88 19.92
N PHE A 290 15.91 1.56 19.49
CA PHE A 290 16.14 0.95 18.18
C PHE A 290 16.08 -0.57 18.30
N SER A 291 15.43 -1.21 17.33
CA SER A 291 15.33 -2.66 17.26
C SER A 291 15.18 -3.14 15.82
N ARG A 292 15.08 -4.45 15.66
CA ARG A 292 14.84 -5.12 14.39
C ARG A 292 13.66 -6.06 14.51
N ILE A 293 12.80 -6.10 13.49
CA ILE A 293 11.67 -7.02 13.43
C ILE A 293 12.18 -8.43 13.13
N MET A 294 11.86 -9.37 14.03
CA MET A 294 12.23 -10.79 13.92
C MET A 294 11.08 -11.64 13.39
N SER A 295 9.85 -11.38 13.84
CA SER A 295 8.65 -12.08 13.40
C SER A 295 7.44 -11.16 13.38
N LEU A 296 6.48 -11.46 12.52
CA LEU A 296 5.16 -10.82 12.49
C LEU A 296 4.12 -11.92 12.66
N HIS A 297 3.21 -11.72 13.61
CA HIS A 297 2.15 -12.67 13.92
C HIS A 297 0.79 -11.98 13.82
N ALA A 298 -0.14 -12.58 13.08
CA ALA A 298 -1.55 -12.27 13.16
C ALA A 298 -2.28 -13.54 13.60
N GLU A 299 -2.89 -13.48 14.79
CA GLU A 299 -3.53 -14.63 15.42
C GLU A 299 -2.56 -15.82 15.53
N ASN A 300 -2.80 -16.90 14.80
CA ASN A 300 -1.97 -18.11 14.78
C ASN A 300 -1.04 -18.18 13.57
N ASN A 301 -1.14 -17.24 12.63
CA ASN A 301 -0.40 -17.27 11.38
C ASN A 301 0.87 -16.40 11.47
N LEU A 302 1.97 -16.95 10.95
CA LEU A 302 3.21 -16.21 10.71
C LEU A 302 3.07 -15.43 9.41
N LEU A 303 3.49 -14.16 9.42
CA LEU A 303 3.43 -13.26 8.28
C LEU A 303 4.83 -12.79 7.88
N ASP A 304 5.09 -12.69 6.59
CA ASP A 304 6.33 -12.11 6.05
C ASP A 304 6.28 -10.57 6.00
N PHE A 305 5.08 -10.03 5.87
CA PHE A 305 4.79 -8.61 5.84
C PHE A 305 3.45 -8.33 6.50
N ALA A 306 3.30 -7.12 7.00
CA ALA A 306 2.13 -6.68 7.73
C ALA A 306 1.58 -5.40 7.12
N VAL A 307 0.34 -5.45 6.65
CA VAL A 307 -0.36 -4.35 6.00
C VAL A 307 -1.04 -3.43 7.03
N PRO A 308 -1.31 -2.15 6.68
CA PRO A 308 -2.12 -1.26 7.51
C PRO A 308 -3.48 -1.87 7.89
N GLY A 309 -3.87 -1.68 9.14
CA GLY A 309 -5.09 -2.25 9.73
C GLY A 309 -4.84 -3.54 10.54
N GLY A 310 -5.90 -4.00 11.20
CA GLY A 310 -5.86 -5.20 12.03
C GLY A 310 -5.04 -5.06 13.33
N LEU A 311 -4.92 -6.17 14.06
CA LEU A 311 -4.10 -6.31 15.27
C LEU A 311 -2.98 -7.30 14.97
N ILE A 312 -1.73 -6.86 15.16
CA ILE A 312 -0.54 -7.61 14.78
C ILE A 312 0.42 -7.65 15.97
N GLY A 313 0.99 -8.82 16.23
CA GLY A 313 2.08 -9.03 17.17
C GLY A 313 3.41 -8.93 16.44
N VAL A 314 4.15 -7.85 16.67
CA VAL A 314 5.49 -7.64 16.12
C VAL A 314 6.52 -8.17 17.10
N GLY A 315 7.17 -9.27 16.77
CA GLY A 315 8.32 -9.80 17.49
C GLY A 315 9.55 -8.94 17.18
N THR A 316 10.13 -8.34 18.21
CA THR A 316 11.29 -7.44 18.09
C THR A 316 12.48 -7.99 18.85
N ARG A 317 13.68 -7.48 18.55
CA ARG A 317 14.90 -7.78 19.32
C ARG A 317 15.03 -6.93 20.59
N ILE A 318 13.93 -6.38 21.09
CA ILE A 318 13.91 -5.57 22.31
C ILE A 318 14.09 -6.49 23.52
N ASP A 319 14.75 -5.97 24.55
CA ASP A 319 14.87 -6.66 25.84
C ASP A 319 13.46 -6.98 26.41
N PRO A 320 13.17 -8.26 26.72
CA PRO A 320 11.89 -8.68 27.30
C PRO A 320 11.47 -7.88 28.54
N THR A 321 12.42 -7.37 29.33
CA THR A 321 12.14 -6.56 30.53
C THR A 321 11.44 -5.24 30.21
N LEU A 322 11.65 -4.68 29.01
CA LEU A 322 10.98 -3.47 28.53
C LEU A 322 9.56 -3.75 28.03
N CYS A 323 9.27 -4.98 27.61
CA CYS A 323 7.95 -5.39 27.12
C CYS A 323 7.05 -5.99 28.22
N ARG A 324 7.62 -6.31 29.39
CA ARG A 324 6.88 -6.91 30.51
C ARG A 324 5.80 -5.96 31.05
N ALA A 325 4.61 -6.52 31.29
CA ALA A 325 3.48 -5.84 31.93
C ALA A 325 3.07 -4.52 31.23
N ASP A 326 2.91 -4.56 29.90
CA ASP A 326 2.33 -3.44 29.14
C ASP A 326 3.11 -2.12 29.22
N ARG A 327 4.43 -2.18 29.45
CA ARG A 327 5.30 -1.00 29.54
C ARG A 327 5.46 -0.21 28.23
N LEU A 328 5.26 -0.85 27.08
CA LEU A 328 5.30 -0.16 25.77
C LEU A 328 3.93 0.35 25.31
N VAL A 329 2.89 0.26 26.13
CA VAL A 329 1.55 0.73 25.75
C VAL A 329 1.56 2.24 25.51
N GLY A 330 0.98 2.64 24.39
CA GLY A 330 0.93 4.05 24.00
C GLY A 330 2.17 4.53 23.27
N GLN A 331 3.19 3.69 23.05
CA GLN A 331 4.34 4.06 22.23
C GLN A 331 4.05 3.87 20.74
N VAL A 332 4.77 4.62 19.92
CA VAL A 332 4.70 4.55 18.45
C VAL A 332 5.96 3.87 17.95
N LEU A 333 5.78 2.82 17.16
CA LEU A 333 6.83 2.07 16.48
C LEU A 333 6.80 2.41 14.99
N GLY A 334 7.95 2.61 14.37
CA GLY A 334 8.02 2.84 12.93
C GLY A 334 9.43 2.73 12.37
N ALA A 335 9.60 3.07 11.10
CA ALA A 335 10.91 3.09 10.46
C ALA A 335 11.85 4.12 11.12
N VAL A 336 13.14 3.78 11.18
CA VAL A 336 14.18 4.61 11.82
C VAL A 336 14.24 6.01 11.19
N GLY A 337 14.23 7.05 12.04
CA GLY A 337 14.38 8.45 11.64
C GLY A 337 13.12 9.09 11.03
N LYS A 338 12.02 8.36 10.96
CA LYS A 338 10.80 8.75 10.23
C LYS A 338 9.58 8.95 11.11
N LEU A 339 9.68 8.60 12.39
CA LEU A 339 8.58 8.83 13.33
C LEU A 339 8.35 10.32 13.60
N PRO A 340 7.11 10.69 14.01
CA PRO A 340 6.81 12.04 14.44
C PRO A 340 7.65 12.47 15.65
N GLN A 341 7.62 13.78 15.90
CA GLN A 341 8.37 14.40 16.97
C GLN A 341 7.76 14.11 18.34
N VAL A 342 8.60 14.14 19.36
CA VAL A 342 8.20 13.96 20.75
C VAL A 342 7.95 15.32 21.38
N TYR A 343 6.77 15.48 21.99
CA TYR A 343 6.37 16.74 22.61
C TYR A 343 6.32 16.61 24.13
N THR A 344 6.80 17.63 24.83
CA THR A 344 6.63 17.79 26.30
C THR A 344 5.53 18.77 26.66
N GLU A 345 5.28 19.76 25.80
CA GLU A 345 4.18 20.70 25.94
C GLU A 345 3.34 20.66 24.68
N LEU A 346 2.02 20.67 24.83
CA LEU A 346 1.07 20.67 23.73
C LEU A 346 0.13 21.86 23.83
N GLU A 347 -0.12 22.49 22.70
CA GLU A 347 -1.24 23.40 22.46
C GLU A 347 -2.34 22.63 21.74
N ILE A 348 -3.48 22.49 22.42
CA ILE A 348 -4.64 21.75 21.91
C ILE A 348 -5.82 22.69 21.71
N SER A 349 -6.63 22.42 20.68
CA SER A 349 -7.96 23.00 20.57
C SER A 349 -8.87 22.39 21.63
N LEU A 350 -9.67 23.21 22.32
CA LEU A 350 -10.48 22.78 23.45
C LEU A 350 -11.97 22.77 23.09
N PHE A 351 -12.59 21.59 23.14
CA PHE A 351 -14.04 21.45 23.08
C PHE A 351 -14.54 20.73 24.34
N LEU A 352 -15.18 21.48 25.24
CA LEU A 352 -15.78 20.93 26.46
C LEU A 352 -17.18 20.42 26.19
N LEU A 353 -17.52 19.27 26.79
CA LEU A 353 -18.86 18.73 26.77
C LEU A 353 -19.79 19.60 27.61
N ARG A 354 -21.06 19.72 27.20
CA ARG A 354 -22.06 20.49 27.99
C ARG A 354 -22.42 19.79 29.30
N ARG A 355 -22.38 18.45 29.32
CA ARG A 355 -22.70 17.62 30.47
C ARG A 355 -21.69 16.48 30.62
N LEU A 356 -21.43 16.07 31.85
CA LEU A 356 -20.63 14.89 32.16
C LEU A 356 -21.35 13.63 31.67
N LEU A 357 -20.62 12.78 30.96
CA LEU A 357 -21.11 11.49 30.51
C LEU A 357 -20.97 10.47 31.66
N GLY A 358 -22.02 9.67 31.90
CA GLY A 358 -21.96 8.53 32.83
C GLY A 358 -22.35 8.80 34.29
N VAL A 359 -22.86 9.99 34.62
CA VAL A 359 -23.34 10.31 35.98
C VAL A 359 -24.86 10.29 35.99
N LYS A 360 -25.47 9.28 36.63
CA LYS A 360 -26.90 9.26 36.95
C LYS A 360 -27.09 10.05 38.24
N SER A 361 -27.28 11.35 38.15
CA SER A 361 -27.67 12.19 39.28
C SER A 361 -28.88 13.04 38.86
N GLU A 362 -29.90 13.11 39.72
CA GLU A 362 -31.16 13.81 39.45
C GLU A 362 -30.97 15.35 39.42
N ASP A 363 -29.82 15.85 39.88
CA ASP A 363 -29.49 17.27 39.90
C ASP A 363 -28.87 17.78 38.58
N LYS A 364 -29.57 18.71 37.92
CA LYS A 364 -29.12 19.38 36.67
C LYS A 364 -27.88 20.28 36.86
N LYS A 365 -27.50 20.64 38.11
CA LYS A 365 -26.36 21.53 38.39
C LYS A 365 -25.03 20.79 38.52
N THR A 366 -25.02 19.58 39.09
CA THR A 366 -23.81 18.76 39.28
C THR A 366 -23.32 18.11 37.99
N THR A 367 -24.19 18.04 36.97
CA THR A 367 -23.89 17.43 35.68
C THR A 367 -23.21 18.37 34.68
N LYS A 368 -23.13 19.69 34.94
CA LYS A 368 -22.53 20.65 34.01
C LYS A 368 -21.01 20.68 34.14
N VAL A 369 -20.31 20.58 33.01
CA VAL A 369 -18.84 20.66 32.98
C VAL A 369 -18.38 22.09 33.21
N THR A 370 -17.48 22.29 34.17
CA THR A 370 -16.86 23.59 34.44
C THR A 370 -15.66 23.82 33.52
N LYS A 371 -15.34 25.10 33.25
CA LYS A 371 -14.16 25.47 32.47
C LYS A 371 -12.87 25.00 33.16
N LEU A 372 -11.84 24.75 32.36
CA LEU A 372 -10.52 24.35 32.85
C LEU A 372 -9.85 25.47 33.66
N ILE A 373 -9.16 25.08 34.73
CA ILE A 373 -8.45 26.00 35.63
C ILE A 373 -6.94 25.88 35.38
N LYS A 374 -6.21 27.00 35.43
CA LYS A 374 -4.75 26.98 35.32
C LYS A 374 -4.14 26.22 36.51
N GLY A 375 -3.15 25.39 36.23
CA GLY A 375 -2.44 24.57 37.21
C GLY A 375 -3.12 23.24 37.56
N GLU A 376 -4.29 22.96 37.01
CA GLU A 376 -5.03 21.70 37.23
C GLU A 376 -4.36 20.52 36.52
N LEU A 377 -4.40 19.34 37.16
CA LEU A 377 -3.95 18.07 36.59
C LEU A 377 -5.12 17.36 35.89
N LEU A 378 -4.94 17.07 34.61
CA LEU A 378 -5.87 16.34 33.77
C LEU A 378 -5.21 15.05 33.27
N LEU A 379 -6.04 14.05 32.98
CA LEU A 379 -5.62 12.87 32.23
C LEU A 379 -5.91 13.12 30.76
N ILE A 380 -4.87 12.99 29.94
CA ILE A 380 -4.87 13.32 28.52
C ILE A 380 -4.57 12.04 27.76
N ASN A 381 -5.53 11.63 26.95
CA ASN A 381 -5.38 10.48 26.07
C ASN A 381 -5.17 10.99 24.66
N ILE A 382 -3.98 10.72 24.11
CA ILE A 382 -3.62 11.08 22.73
C ILE A 382 -3.42 9.78 21.98
N GLY A 383 -4.33 9.46 21.05
CA GLY A 383 -4.36 8.14 20.44
C GLY A 383 -4.50 7.04 21.51
N SER A 384 -3.46 6.21 21.66
CA SER A 384 -3.35 5.19 22.71
C SER A 384 -2.48 5.61 23.90
N THR A 385 -1.73 6.71 23.82
CA THR A 385 -0.88 7.19 24.90
C THR A 385 -1.74 7.88 25.96
N SER A 386 -1.70 7.37 27.19
CA SER A 386 -2.39 7.98 28.34
C SER A 386 -1.37 8.67 29.22
N THR A 387 -1.46 10.00 29.33
CA THR A 387 -0.48 10.81 30.08
C THR A 387 -1.19 11.80 30.99
N GLY A 388 -0.62 12.06 32.17
CA GLY A 388 -1.07 13.19 32.98
C GLY A 388 -0.52 14.49 32.40
N GLY A 389 -1.31 15.56 32.42
CA GLY A 389 -0.82 16.88 32.03
C GLY A 389 -1.36 18.00 32.88
N ARG A 390 -0.52 19.01 33.11
CA ARG A 390 -0.82 20.21 33.90
C ARG A 390 -1.15 21.38 32.98
N VAL A 391 -2.31 21.98 33.17
CA VAL A 391 -2.76 23.11 32.35
C VAL A 391 -1.92 24.35 32.69
N LEU A 392 -1.19 24.91 31.73
CA LEU A 392 -0.43 26.16 31.93
C LEU A 392 -1.30 27.39 31.69
N SER A 393 -1.97 27.41 30.54
CA SER A 393 -2.83 28.52 30.14
C SER A 393 -4.04 28.03 29.36
N VAL A 394 -5.19 28.66 29.61
CA VAL A 394 -6.43 28.42 28.86
C VAL A 394 -6.83 29.73 28.21
N LYS A 395 -6.92 29.72 26.88
CA LYS A 395 -7.60 30.71 26.04
C LYS A 395 -8.91 30.07 25.56
N ALA A 396 -9.92 30.86 25.17
CA ALA A 396 -11.29 30.41 24.92
C ALA A 396 -11.39 29.01 24.26
N ASP A 397 -10.74 28.85 23.10
CA ASP A 397 -10.76 27.61 22.31
C ASP A 397 -9.40 26.87 22.28
N LEU A 398 -8.39 27.33 23.03
CA LEU A 398 -7.03 26.79 23.01
C LEU A 398 -6.47 26.62 24.43
N ALA A 399 -5.92 25.44 24.73
CA ALA A 399 -5.27 25.18 26.01
C ALA A 399 -3.81 24.77 25.79
N LYS A 400 -2.90 25.37 26.54
CA LYS A 400 -1.49 24.95 26.62
C LYS A 400 -1.30 24.06 27.83
N ILE A 401 -0.82 22.84 27.61
CA ILE A 401 -0.73 21.79 28.62
C ILE A 401 0.69 21.22 28.63
N GLN A 402 1.28 21.12 29.81
CA GLN A 402 2.56 20.47 30.04
C GLN A 402 2.33 19.01 30.39
N LEU A 403 2.90 18.09 29.62
CA LEU A 403 2.79 16.65 29.84
C LEU A 403 3.78 16.20 30.92
N THR A 404 3.33 15.32 31.81
CA THR A 404 4.20 14.69 32.82
C THR A 404 5.17 13.70 32.18
N SER A 405 4.65 12.93 31.23
CA SER A 405 5.41 12.02 30.37
C SER A 405 5.31 12.50 28.92
N PRO A 406 6.43 12.60 28.21
CA PRO A 406 6.44 13.06 26.83
C PRO A 406 5.67 12.09 25.93
N ALA A 407 5.03 12.61 24.90
CA ALA A 407 4.23 11.82 23.96
C ALA A 407 4.70 12.07 22.52
N CYS A 408 4.69 11.00 21.72
CA CYS A 408 5.00 11.04 20.29
C CYS A 408 3.68 11.21 19.52
N THR A 409 3.43 12.39 18.96
CA THR A 409 2.12 12.73 18.38
C THR A 409 2.29 13.56 17.11
N GLU A 410 1.29 13.54 16.23
CA GLU A 410 1.27 14.39 15.04
C GLU A 410 0.36 15.60 15.25
N VAL A 411 0.63 16.69 14.52
CA VAL A 411 -0.27 17.84 14.49
C VAL A 411 -1.61 17.40 13.87
N GLY A 412 -2.71 17.74 14.52
CA GLY A 412 -4.08 17.36 14.12
C GLY A 412 -4.59 16.09 14.77
N GLU A 413 -3.77 15.36 15.53
CA GLU A 413 -4.20 14.15 16.23
C GLU A 413 -5.24 14.47 17.31
N LYS A 414 -6.26 13.62 17.44
CA LYS A 414 -7.38 13.83 18.37
C LYS A 414 -6.94 13.50 19.79
N VAL A 415 -7.36 14.35 20.72
CA VAL A 415 -7.04 14.26 22.14
C VAL A 415 -8.33 14.20 22.95
N ALA A 416 -8.40 13.31 23.92
CA ALA A 416 -9.48 13.24 24.90
C ALA A 416 -8.98 13.75 26.25
N LEU A 417 -9.79 14.61 26.88
CA LEU A 417 -9.48 15.21 28.18
C LEU A 417 -10.39 14.61 29.24
N SER A 418 -9.77 14.07 30.29
CA SER A 418 -10.46 13.53 31.44
C SER A 418 -10.05 14.26 32.72
N ARG A 419 -11.04 14.52 33.57
CA ARG A 419 -10.88 15.19 34.86
C ARG A 419 -11.21 14.21 35.98
N ARG A 420 -10.53 14.32 37.10
CA ARG A 420 -10.81 13.51 38.29
C ARG A 420 -11.98 14.10 39.06
N ILE A 421 -13.09 13.39 39.14
CA ILE A 421 -14.32 13.76 39.84
C ILE A 421 -14.74 12.56 40.70
N GLU A 422 -15.01 12.77 41.99
CA GLU A 422 -15.43 11.69 42.91
C GLU A 422 -14.49 10.47 42.87
N LYS A 423 -13.17 10.73 42.85
CA LYS A 423 -12.09 9.73 42.74
C LYS A 423 -11.95 9.00 41.38
N HIS A 424 -12.90 9.16 40.45
CA HIS A 424 -12.85 8.55 39.12
C HIS A 424 -12.44 9.55 38.03
N TRP A 425 -11.78 9.08 36.98
CA TRP A 425 -11.54 9.87 35.78
C TRP A 425 -12.79 9.89 34.92
N ARG A 426 -13.29 11.09 34.58
CA ARG A 426 -14.46 11.29 33.72
C ARG A 426 -14.09 12.18 32.54
N LEU A 427 -14.59 11.83 31.36
CA LEU A 427 -14.37 12.59 30.14
C LEU A 427 -15.07 13.96 30.25
N VAL A 428 -14.31 15.03 30.06
CA VAL A 428 -14.81 16.42 30.14
C VAL A 428 -14.83 17.12 28.79
N GLY A 429 -14.02 16.66 27.85
CA GLY A 429 -13.91 17.28 26.54
C GLY A 429 -12.98 16.51 25.61
N TRP A 430 -12.89 17.02 24.39
CA TRP A 430 -12.00 16.53 23.36
C TRP A 430 -11.37 17.71 22.63
N GLY A 431 -10.35 17.43 21.85
CA GLY A 431 -9.55 18.43 21.16
C GLY A 431 -8.73 17.85 20.04
N SER A 432 -7.99 18.71 19.36
CA SER A 432 -6.95 18.34 18.40
C SER A 432 -5.64 19.05 18.73
N VAL A 433 -4.51 18.37 18.55
CA VAL A 433 -3.19 18.98 18.69
C VAL A 433 -2.99 20.02 17.58
N GLN A 434 -2.61 21.24 17.93
CA GLN A 434 -2.30 22.30 16.96
C GLN A 434 -0.80 22.51 16.84
N ARG A 435 -0.12 22.66 17.98
CA ARG A 435 1.33 22.89 18.06
C ARG A 435 1.86 22.31 19.37
N GLY A 436 3.18 22.18 19.49
CA GLY A 436 3.81 21.77 20.74
C GLY A 436 5.27 22.18 20.80
N THR A 437 5.81 22.16 22.01
CA THR A 437 7.24 22.34 22.25
C THR A 437 7.92 20.99 22.04
N ILE A 438 8.77 20.93 21.01
CA ILE A 438 9.49 19.72 20.63
C ILE A 438 10.60 19.47 21.66
N LEU A 439 10.70 18.22 22.08
CA LEU A 439 11.87 17.72 22.80
C LEU A 439 12.78 17.04 21.79
N GLU A 440 13.99 17.55 21.64
CA GLU A 440 15.01 16.84 20.86
C GLU A 440 15.32 15.50 21.54
N VAL A 441 15.27 14.46 20.73
CA VAL A 441 15.51 13.08 21.13
C VAL A 441 16.99 12.81 20.90
N ASP A 442 17.65 12.25 21.92
CA ASP A 442 19.11 12.06 21.97
C ASP A 442 19.59 10.82 21.20
#